data_AF-A0A1H6FNK3-F1
#
_entry.id   AF-A0A1H6FNK3-F1
#
_cell.length_a   1.000
_cell.length_b   1.000
_cell.length_c   1.000
_cell.angle_alpha   90.00
_cell.angle_beta   90.00
_cell.angle_gamma   90.00
#
_symmetry.space_group_name_H-M   'P 1'
#
loop_
_entity.id
_entity.type
_entity.pdbx_description
1 polymer ?
#
loop_
_entity_poly.entity_id
_entity_poly.type
_entity_poly.pdbx_seq_one_letter_code
_entity_poly.pdbx_strand_id
1 'polypeptide(L)' 'MSEEVPVNRVDLLALAVVSLVGGVVLAVLLAPVELTPEFISIIFLGMMLLAFFLFIPVMGARLFIDDWREE' A
#
# COMPACT_ATOMS: atom_id res chain seq x y z
N MET A 1 -14.76 -11.97 23.76
CA MET A 1 -13.81 -10.94 23.30
C MET A 1 -13.51 -11.22 21.84
N SER A 2 -14.37 -10.76 20.92
CA SER A 2 -13.92 -10.57 19.54
C SER A 2 -13.22 -9.23 19.54
N GLU A 3 -11.92 -9.23 19.81
CA GLU A 3 -11.09 -8.08 19.48
C GLU A 3 -11.12 -7.97 17.96
N GLU A 4 -12.09 -7.22 17.45
CA GLU A 4 -12.14 -6.84 16.05
C GLU A 4 -10.87 -6.06 15.79
N VAL A 5 -9.93 -6.67 15.07
CA VAL A 5 -8.75 -5.97 14.56
C VAL A 5 -9.29 -4.73 13.84
N PRO A 6 -8.87 -3.49 14.20
CA PRO A 6 -9.50 -2.26 13.75
C PRO A 6 -9.12 -1.94 12.29
N VAL A 7 -9.36 -2.88 11.38
CA VAL A 7 -9.09 -2.79 9.95
C VAL A 7 -10.42 -2.61 9.23
N ASN A 8 -10.67 -1.41 8.72
CA ASN A 8 -11.81 -1.20 7.85
C ASN A 8 -11.42 -1.45 6.38
N ARG A 9 -12.45 -1.65 5.56
CA ARG A 9 -12.29 -1.85 4.11
C ARG A 9 -11.61 -0.68 3.41
N VAL A 10 -11.81 0.54 3.92
CA VAL A 10 -11.20 1.75 3.38
C VAL A 10 -9.67 1.72 3.55
N ASP A 11 -9.18 1.15 4.64
CA ASP A 11 -7.75 1.08 4.95
C ASP A 11 -7.07 0.08 4.01
N LEU A 12 -7.72 -1.06 3.76
CA LEU A 12 -7.28 -2.04 2.77
C LEU A 12 -7.28 -1.46 1.35
N LEU A 13 -8.27 -0.62 1.01
CA LEU A 13 -8.33 0.05 -0.28
C LEU A 13 -7.22 1.08 -0.42
N ALA A 14 -6.98 1.90 0.61
CA ALA A 14 -5.90 2.86 0.64
C ALA A 14 -4.53 2.17 0.50
N LEU A 15 -4.31 1.08 1.26
CA LEU A 15 -3.10 0.28 1.17
C LEU A 15 -2.91 -0.29 -0.23
N ALA A 16 -3.96 -0.85 -0.84
CA ALA A 16 -3.91 -1.40 -2.20
C ALA A 16 -3.54 -0.32 -3.23
N VAL A 17 -4.17 0.86 -3.17
CA VAL A 17 -3.91 1.96 -4.10
C VAL A 17 -2.47 2.48 -3.95
N VAL A 18 -2.02 2.76 -2.71
CA VAL A 18 -0.67 3.27 -2.46
C VAL A 18 0.39 2.25 -2.88
N SER A 19 0.18 0.97 -2.59
CA SER A 19 1.12 -0.09 -2.95
C SER A 19 1.18 -0.33 -4.46
N LEU A 20 0.04 -0.24 -5.16
CA LEU A 20 -0.02 -0.34 -6.62
C LEU A 20 0.75 0.83 -7.27
N VAL A 21 0.42 2.07 -6.88
CA VAL A 21 1.08 3.27 -7.42
C VAL A 21 2.57 3.24 -7.10
N GLY A 22 2.95 2.93 -5.87
CA GLY A 22 4.34 2.82 -5.47
C GLY A 22 5.09 1.71 -6.22
N GLY A 23 4.46 0.55 -6.44
CA GLY A 23 5.04 -0.55 -7.21
C GLY A 23 5.33 -0.16 -8.65
N VAL A 24 4.41 0.58 -9.29
CA VAL A 24 4.63 1.15 -10.64
C VAL A 24 5.77 2.17 -10.63
N VAL A 25 5.78 3.10 -9.68
CA VAL A 25 6.85 4.10 -9.56
C VAL A 25 8.21 3.43 -9.37
N LEU A 26 8.32 2.43 -8.50
CA LEU A 26 9.54 1.66 -8.29
C LEU A 26 9.99 0.96 -9.58
N ALA A 27 9.07 0.33 -10.31
CA ALA A 27 9.41 -0.34 -11.57
C ALA A 27 9.97 0.65 -12.60
N VAL A 28 9.35 1.83 -12.74
CA VAL A 28 9.82 2.90 -13.64
C VAL A 28 11.22 3.40 -13.24
N LEU A 29 11.56 3.40 -11.96
CA LEU A 29 12.88 3.83 -11.48
C LEU A 29 13.96 2.76 -11.63
N LEU A 30 13.58 1.47 -11.63
CA LEU A 30 14.53 0.35 -11.59
C LEU A 30 14.78 -0.29 -12.96
N ALA A 31 13.86 -0.15 -13.91
CA ALA A 31 13.95 -0.79 -15.22
C ALA A 31 13.41 0.10 -16.34
N PRO A 32 13.84 -0.12 -17.60
CA PRO A 32 13.22 0.50 -18.77
C PRO A 32 11.72 0.23 -18.82
N VAL A 33 10.95 1.25 -19.19
CA VAL A 33 9.48 1.17 -19.26
C VAL A 33 9.08 0.45 -20.54
N GLU A 34 9.01 -0.88 -20.46
CA GLU A 34 8.60 -1.76 -21.55
C GLU A 34 7.60 -2.80 -21.04
N LEU A 35 6.61 -3.17 -21.85
CA LEU A 35 5.60 -4.17 -21.48
C LEU A 35 6.16 -5.59 -21.60
N THR A 36 7.11 -5.93 -20.74
CA THR A 36 7.74 -7.25 -20.64
C THR A 36 7.28 -7.99 -19.38
N PRO A 37 7.33 -9.34 -19.36
CA PRO A 37 7.06 -10.12 -18.16
C PRO A 37 7.93 -9.72 -16.96
N GLU A 38 9.17 -9.30 -17.23
CA GLU A 38 10.11 -8.81 -16.21
C GLU A 38 9.62 -7.50 -15.59
N PHE A 39 9.27 -6.50 -16.40
CA PHE A 39 8.77 -5.22 -15.91
C PHE A 39 7.49 -5.40 -15.07
N ILE A 40 6.57 -6.26 -15.53
CA ILE A 40 5.35 -6.61 -14.78
C ILE A 40 5.73 -7.27 -13.44
N SER A 41 6.70 -8.19 -13.43
CA SER A 41 7.15 -8.86 -12.20
C SER A 41 7.74 -7.88 -11.19
N ILE A 42 8.49 -6.86 -11.64
CA ILE A 42 9.03 -5.81 -10.77
C ILE A 42 7.90 -5.01 -10.12
N ILE A 43 6.86 -4.63 -10.88
CA ILE A 43 5.67 -3.94 -10.33
C ILE A 43 5.01 -4.80 -9.25
N PHE A 44 4.79 -6.09 -9.53
CA PHE A 44 4.14 -7.00 -8.58
C PHE A 44 4.94 -7.20 -7.31
N LEU A 45 6.26 -7.42 -7.42
CA LEU A 45 7.15 -7.57 -6.27
C LEU A 45 7.22 -6.28 -5.45
N GLY A 46 7.34 -5.13 -6.12
CA GLY A 46 7.35 -3.82 -5.47
C GLY A 46 6.04 -3.56 -4.73
N MET A 47 4.89 -3.82 -5.37
CA MET A 47 3.58 -3.72 -4.75
C MET A 47 3.44 -4.64 -3.54
N MET A 48 3.87 -5.90 -3.63
CA MET A 48 3.78 -6.86 -2.53
C MET A 48 4.64 -6.43 -1.33
N LEU A 49 5.87 -5.97 -1.58
CA LEU A 49 6.76 -5.45 -0.53
C LEU A 49 6.17 -4.19 0.10
N LEU A 50 5.69 -3.24 -0.70
CA LEU A 50 5.06 -2.02 -0.19
C LEU A 50 3.81 -2.34 0.64
N ALA A 51 2.94 -3.24 0.17
CA ALA A 51 1.76 -3.63 0.92
C ALA A 51 2.13 -4.23 2.28
N PHE A 52 3.18 -5.06 2.33
CA PHE A 52 3.67 -5.64 3.56
C PHE A 52 4.23 -4.59 4.53
N PHE A 53 5.13 -3.72 4.07
CA PHE A 53 5.77 -2.70 4.92
C PHE A 53 4.84 -1.55 5.30
N LEU A 54 3.92 -1.16 4.43
CA LEU A 54 2.99 -0.06 4.65
C LEU A 54 1.73 -0.46 5.39
N PHE A 55 1.48 -1.76 5.63
CA PHE A 55 0.30 -2.21 6.36
C PHE A 55 0.16 -1.50 7.71
N ILE A 56 1.18 -1.58 8.58
CA ILE A 56 1.14 -0.94 9.90
C ILE A 56 1.07 0.60 9.79
N PRO A 57 1.91 1.28 8.98
CA PRO A 57 1.80 2.73 8.78
C PRO A 57 0.43 3.20 8.30
N VAL A 58 -0.19 2.53 7.32
CA VAL A 58 -1.51 2.91 6.78
C VAL A 58 -2.57 2.76 7.86
N MET A 59 -2.53 1.67 8.63
CA MET A 59 -3.45 1.47 9.75
C MET A 59 -3.23 2.50 10.87
N GLY A 60 -1.98 2.80 11.21
CA GLY A 60 -1.64 3.75 12.26
C GLY A 60 -1.95 5.21 11.89
N ALA A 61 -1.64 5.63 10.66
CA ALA A 61 -1.89 6.99 10.18
C ALA A 61 -3.37 7.36 10.29
N ARG A 62 -4.26 6.39 10.11
CA ARG A 62 -5.69 6.62 10.29
C ARG A 62 -6.07 6.99 11.71
N LEU A 63 -5.51 6.34 12.73
CA LEU A 63 -5.83 6.67 14.13
C LEU A 63 -5.59 8.17 14.40
N PHE A 64 -4.48 8.69 13.89
CA PHE A 64 -4.17 10.12 13.98
C PHE A 64 -5.11 11.01 13.15
N ILE A 65 -5.57 10.55 11.98
CA ILE A 65 -6.53 11.30 11.16
C ILE A 65 -7.92 11.33 11.80
N ASP A 66 -8.36 10.21 12.36
CA ASP A 66 -9.65 10.10 13.06
C ASP A 66 -9.61 10.98 14.33
N ASP A 67 -8.55 10.93 15.13
CA ASP A 67 -8.33 11.83 16.27
C ASP A 67 -8.38 13.32 15.86
N TRP A 68 -7.71 13.70 14.76
CA TRP A 68 -7.71 15.08 14.27
C TRP A 68 -9.08 15.55 13.77
N ARG A 69 -9.94 14.64 13.30
CA ARG A 69 -11.26 14.99 12.75
C ARG A 69 -12.34 15.13 13.83
N GLU A 70 -12.08 14.62 15.03
CA GLU A 70 -12.96 14.72 16.20
C GLU A 70 -12.65 15.95 17.08
N GLU A 71 -11.51 16.62 16.87
CA GLU A 71 -11.16 17.95 17.40
C GLU A 71 -11.68 19.11 16.52
#